data_AF-A0A9D1HYN2-F1
#
_entry.id   AF-A0A9D1HYN2-F1
#
_cell.length_a   1.000
_cell.length_b   1.000
_cell.length_c   1.000
_cell.angle_alpha   90.00
_cell.angle_beta   90.00
_cell.angle_gamma   90.00
#
_symmetry.space_group_name_H-M   'P 1'
#
loop_
_entity.id
_entity.type
_entity.pdbx_description
1 polymer ?
#
loop_
_entity_poly.entity_id
_entity_poly.type
_entity_poly.pdbx_seq_one_letter_code
_entity_poly.pdbx_strand_id
1 'polypeptide(L)'
;MNKTFKKHGGFNEDLRGEAAALAWLKEAEQQGGLPAVTVISSSQDTLIEEQIVTTVPTAQAARKAGRALAITHAAGAGWYGCPPPDWHGNGYVISGVCTPVVSQENSYTSWGAFFAHERLEPYMKYARDRQVLQASHIKILERICTRLDRGDFDTPQPLLVEQAPTNSNIACARIHGDLWAGNLLWDANPTNPIGAILIDPMAHGGHAETDLAMLALFGCAYLKEFIEGYESISPLARWLARTNCSPPIIATAFALCSFRQCLCIQNNARCRAVHIIIAHKKGCSYTMSIPYSQRLLSIDYRSPKLIPRARASRTRSLLGSTYLSFPAILSSGT
;
A
#
# COMPACT_ATOMS: atom_id res chain seq x y z
N MET A 1 -14.12 5.19 28.60
CA MET A 1 -12.94 5.63 27.83
C MET A 1 -12.77 4.67 26.68
N ASN A 2 -12.74 5.15 25.45
CA ASN A 2 -12.35 4.31 24.31
C ASN A 2 -10.89 3.88 24.54
N LYS A 3 -10.59 2.61 24.26
CA LYS A 3 -9.21 2.13 24.34
C LYS A 3 -8.37 2.83 23.28
N THR A 4 -7.10 3.06 23.58
CA THR A 4 -6.18 3.75 22.68
C THR A 4 -5.09 2.81 22.20
N PHE A 5 -4.61 3.06 20.98
CA PHE A 5 -3.42 2.46 20.41
C PHE A 5 -2.34 3.52 20.31
N LYS A 6 -1.09 3.17 20.63
CA LYS A 6 0.03 4.11 20.64
C LYS A 6 1.15 3.60 19.74
N LYS A 7 1.53 4.43 18.78
CA LYS A 7 2.67 4.24 17.87
C LYS A 7 3.85 5.08 18.34
N HIS A 8 5.04 4.60 17.99
CA HIS A 8 6.30 5.29 18.19
C HIS A 8 7.01 5.39 16.86
N GLY A 9 7.47 6.60 16.51
CA GLY A 9 8.17 6.86 15.26
C GLY A 9 9.51 6.14 15.22
N GLY A 10 9.85 5.61 14.04
CA GLY A 10 11.18 5.12 13.73
C GLY A 10 12.20 6.24 13.49
N PHE A 11 13.38 5.86 13.04
CA PHE A 11 14.44 6.81 12.74
C PHE A 11 14.04 7.77 11.61
N ASN A 12 14.08 9.09 11.89
CA ASN A 12 13.66 10.18 10.99
C ASN A 12 12.19 10.12 10.53
N GLU A 13 11.34 9.35 11.21
CA GLU A 13 9.90 9.38 10.97
C GLU A 13 9.27 10.56 11.71
N ASP A 14 8.28 11.20 11.10
CA ASP A 14 7.49 12.26 11.72
C ASP A 14 6.01 11.87 11.67
N LEU A 15 5.49 11.40 12.80
CA LEU A 15 4.13 10.86 12.90
C LEU A 15 3.04 11.93 12.78
N ARG A 16 3.38 13.22 12.74
CA ARG A 16 2.42 14.28 12.38
C ARG A 16 1.98 14.18 10.94
N GLY A 17 2.83 13.65 10.04
CA GLY A 17 2.45 13.42 8.64
C GLY A 17 1.36 12.36 8.50
N GLU A 18 1.48 11.26 9.25
CA GLU A 18 0.46 10.22 9.32
C GLU A 18 -0.83 10.74 9.97
N ALA A 19 -0.72 11.52 11.05
CA ALA A 19 -1.88 12.15 11.69
C ALA A 19 -2.65 13.07 10.72
N ALA A 20 -1.93 13.90 9.96
CA ALA A 20 -2.52 14.78 8.95
C ALA A 20 -3.16 13.99 7.79
N ALA A 21 -2.53 12.88 7.38
CA ALA A 21 -3.08 11.99 6.36
C ALA A 21 -4.39 11.32 6.83
N LEU A 22 -4.44 10.83 8.07
CA LEU A 22 -5.65 10.28 8.67
C LEU A 22 -6.77 11.32 8.74
N ALA A 23 -6.46 12.53 9.22
CA ALA A 23 -7.43 13.62 9.29
C ALA A 23 -7.99 13.97 7.90
N TRP A 24 -7.14 14.06 6.89
CA TRP A 24 -7.54 14.39 5.53
C TRP A 24 -8.38 13.29 4.87
N LEU A 25 -8.06 12.01 5.08
CA LEU A 25 -8.92 10.91 4.61
C LEU A 25 -10.28 10.92 5.31
N LYS A 26 -10.31 11.25 6.61
CA LYS A 26 -11.51 11.30 7.44
C LYS A 26 -12.54 12.33 6.97
N GLU A 27 -12.13 13.42 6.33
CA GLU A 27 -13.04 14.40 5.75
C GLU A 27 -14.05 13.78 4.77
N ALA A 28 -13.64 12.74 4.02
CA ALA A 28 -14.49 12.06 3.05
C ALA A 28 -15.64 11.28 3.72
N GLU A 29 -15.54 10.93 5.01
CA GLU A 29 -16.58 10.18 5.74
C GLU A 29 -17.94 10.88 5.69
N GLN A 30 -17.96 12.23 5.71
CA GLN A 30 -19.19 13.03 5.65
C GLN A 30 -19.98 12.79 4.36
N GLN A 31 -19.30 12.39 3.28
CA GLN A 31 -19.89 12.10 1.98
C GLN A 31 -20.10 10.59 1.75
N GLY A 32 -19.82 9.76 2.76
CA GLY A 32 -19.86 8.30 2.66
C GLY A 32 -18.54 7.66 2.25
N GLY A 33 -17.43 8.40 2.36
CA GLY A 33 -16.07 7.89 2.18
C GLY A 33 -15.72 6.79 3.18
N LEU A 34 -14.69 6.01 2.85
CA LEU A 34 -14.18 4.92 3.69
C LEU A 34 -13.60 5.50 4.98
N PRO A 35 -14.04 5.05 6.18
CA PRO A 35 -13.60 5.63 7.43
C PRO A 35 -12.11 5.46 7.67
N ALA A 36 -11.51 6.45 8.33
CA ALA A 36 -10.12 6.42 8.80
C ALA A 36 -10.09 6.47 10.34
N VAL A 37 -9.10 5.79 10.92
CA VAL A 37 -8.96 5.72 12.39
C VAL A 37 -8.82 7.13 12.99
N THR A 38 -9.52 7.34 14.10
CA THR A 38 -9.52 8.63 14.79
C THR A 38 -8.21 8.85 15.55
N VAL A 39 -7.53 9.95 15.24
CA VAL A 39 -6.36 10.43 15.99
C VAL A 39 -6.81 11.13 17.27
N ILE A 40 -6.24 10.72 18.41
CA ILE A 40 -6.48 11.32 19.73
C ILE A 40 -5.44 12.40 20.02
N SER A 41 -4.18 12.12 19.71
CA SER A 41 -3.10 13.11 19.78
C SER A 41 -1.88 12.67 18.97
N SER A 42 -1.10 13.63 18.50
CA SER A 42 0.12 13.39 17.73
C SER A 42 1.24 14.34 18.15
N SER A 43 2.46 13.83 18.15
CA SER A 43 3.71 14.57 18.16
C SER A 43 4.61 14.02 17.05
N GLN A 44 5.82 14.57 16.92
CA GLN A 44 6.79 14.08 15.94
C GLN A 44 7.09 12.58 16.12
N ASP A 45 7.27 12.11 17.36
CA ASP A 45 7.73 10.74 17.64
C ASP A 45 6.61 9.82 18.15
N THR A 46 5.38 10.31 18.30
CA THR A 46 4.28 9.54 18.90
C THR A 46 2.95 9.87 18.24
N LEU A 47 2.16 8.83 17.97
CA LEU A 47 0.78 8.94 17.51
C LEU A 47 -0.11 8.08 18.41
N ILE A 48 -1.16 8.70 18.95
CA ILE A 48 -2.18 8.04 19.76
C ILE A 48 -3.48 8.06 18.98
N GLU A 49 -4.03 6.88 18.75
CA GLU A 49 -5.24 6.63 17.97
C GLU A 49 -6.26 5.86 18.81
N GLU A 50 -7.50 5.84 18.34
CA GLU A 50 -8.47 4.88 18.85
C GLU A 50 -8.03 3.43 18.53
N GLN A 51 -8.26 2.52 19.48
CA GLN A 51 -8.01 1.11 19.25
C GLN A 51 -9.19 0.47 18.52
N ILE A 52 -8.97 -0.02 17.31
CA ILE A 52 -9.97 -0.76 16.53
C ILE A 52 -10.02 -2.22 17.00
N VAL A 53 -11.23 -2.70 17.29
CA VAL A 53 -11.49 -4.12 17.53
C VAL A 53 -11.88 -4.75 16.20
N THR A 54 -11.09 -5.71 15.73
CA THR A 54 -11.31 -6.30 14.41
C THR A 54 -12.24 -7.51 14.44
N THR A 55 -12.92 -7.75 13.31
CA THR A 55 -13.77 -8.92 13.08
C THR A 55 -13.40 -9.61 11.76
N VAL A 56 -14.07 -10.72 11.46
CA VAL A 56 -13.91 -11.42 10.18
C VAL A 56 -14.62 -10.63 9.07
N PRO A 57 -13.97 -10.38 7.93
CA PRO A 57 -14.61 -9.72 6.79
C PRO A 57 -15.80 -10.50 6.25
N THR A 58 -16.75 -9.75 5.68
CA THR A 58 -17.85 -10.31 4.88
C THR A 58 -17.82 -9.74 3.47
N ALA A 59 -18.34 -10.49 2.50
CA ALA A 59 -18.53 -10.02 1.12
C ALA A 59 -19.32 -8.69 1.05
N GLN A 60 -20.32 -8.54 1.92
CA GLN A 60 -21.13 -7.32 2.00
C GLN A 60 -20.31 -6.12 2.51
N ALA A 61 -19.52 -6.30 3.58
CA ALA A 61 -18.64 -5.26 4.09
C ALA A 61 -17.59 -4.86 3.03
N ALA A 62 -17.01 -5.84 2.32
CA ALA A 62 -16.06 -5.55 1.24
C ALA A 62 -16.67 -4.73 0.10
N ARG A 63 -17.88 -5.08 -0.35
CA ARG A 63 -18.59 -4.29 -1.37
C ARG A 63 -18.89 -2.87 -0.90
N LYS A 64 -19.31 -2.68 0.36
CA LYS A 64 -19.51 -1.35 0.95
C LYS A 64 -18.19 -0.58 1.03
N ALA A 65 -17.11 -1.23 1.45
CA ALA A 65 -15.80 -0.61 1.56
C ALA A 65 -15.25 -0.16 0.20
N GLY A 66 -15.42 -0.97 -0.85
CA GLY A 66 -15.04 -0.57 -2.21
C GLY A 66 -15.83 0.64 -2.72
N ARG A 67 -17.15 0.66 -2.50
CA ARG A 67 -17.99 1.83 -2.80
C ARG A 67 -17.53 3.06 -2.03
N ALA A 68 -17.24 2.91 -0.74
CA ALA A 68 -16.80 4.02 0.11
C ALA A 68 -15.40 4.52 -0.30
N LEU A 69 -14.49 3.64 -0.71
CA LEU A 69 -13.17 4.03 -1.22
C LEU A 69 -13.28 4.86 -2.50
N ALA A 70 -14.23 4.54 -3.40
CA ALA A 70 -14.48 5.36 -4.60
C ALA A 70 -14.89 6.80 -4.24
N ILE A 71 -15.67 6.98 -3.17
CA ILE A 71 -16.04 8.30 -2.64
C ILE A 71 -14.82 8.99 -2.02
N THR A 72 -14.00 8.27 -1.25
CA THR A 72 -12.73 8.81 -0.72
C THR A 72 -11.82 9.31 -1.84
N HIS A 73 -11.64 8.53 -2.91
CA HIS A 73 -10.86 8.94 -4.07
C HIS A 73 -11.44 10.20 -4.73
N ALA A 74 -12.76 10.26 -4.89
CA ALA A 74 -13.46 11.38 -5.51
C ALA A 74 -13.54 12.65 -4.63
N ALA A 75 -13.22 12.56 -3.33
CA ALA A 75 -12.99 13.75 -2.49
C ALA A 75 -11.82 14.60 -3.01
N GLY A 76 -10.98 14.02 -3.86
CA GLY A 76 -10.04 14.73 -4.71
C GLY A 76 -8.83 15.29 -4.01
N ALA A 77 -7.82 15.62 -4.83
CA ALA A 77 -6.61 16.31 -4.44
C ALA A 77 -6.24 17.37 -5.49
N GLY A 78 -5.44 18.36 -5.10
CA GLY A 78 -5.09 19.47 -5.99
C GLY A 78 -4.12 19.09 -7.12
N TRP A 79 -3.22 18.13 -6.89
CA TRP A 79 -2.25 17.67 -7.89
C TRP A 79 -1.67 16.31 -7.51
N TYR A 80 -0.97 15.65 -8.43
CA TYR A 80 -0.26 14.41 -8.11
C TYR A 80 0.88 14.66 -7.13
N GLY A 81 0.89 13.92 -6.02
CA GLY A 81 1.82 14.10 -4.91
C GLY A 81 1.41 15.16 -3.89
N CYS A 82 0.24 15.80 -4.06
CA CYS A 82 -0.29 16.79 -3.13
C CYS A 82 -0.39 16.20 -1.71
N PRO A 83 0.25 16.81 -0.70
CA PRO A 83 0.16 16.37 0.68
C PRO A 83 -1.19 16.75 1.32
N PRO A 84 -1.54 16.15 2.47
CA PRO A 84 -2.59 16.68 3.34
C PRO A 84 -2.34 18.17 3.64
N PRO A 85 -3.39 19.02 3.73
CA PRO A 85 -3.22 20.47 3.92
C PRO A 85 -2.37 20.86 5.14
N ASP A 86 -2.50 20.12 6.25
CA ASP A 86 -1.78 20.38 7.51
C ASP A 86 -0.40 19.71 7.58
N TRP A 87 0.07 19.12 6.47
CA TRP A 87 1.38 18.47 6.40
C TRP A 87 2.37 19.29 5.57
N HIS A 88 3.50 19.63 6.21
CA HIS A 88 4.55 20.48 5.60
C HIS A 88 5.91 19.79 5.51
N GLY A 89 6.00 18.50 5.83
CA GLY A 89 7.24 17.75 5.65
C GLY A 89 7.48 17.35 4.19
N ASN A 90 8.74 17.03 3.87
CA ASN A 90 9.16 16.71 2.50
C ASN A 90 8.61 15.37 1.97
N GLY A 91 7.96 14.56 2.82
CA GLY A 91 7.45 13.25 2.46
C GLY A 91 7.16 12.37 3.67
N TYR A 92 6.80 11.12 3.41
CA TYR A 92 6.59 10.09 4.42
C TYR A 92 7.85 9.24 4.54
N VAL A 93 8.48 9.24 5.71
CA VAL A 93 9.65 8.39 5.98
C VAL A 93 9.16 7.11 6.62
N ILE A 94 9.53 5.96 6.03
CA ILE A 94 9.25 4.65 6.58
C ILE A 94 10.51 3.80 6.44
N SER A 95 10.98 3.23 7.54
CA SER A 95 12.22 2.42 7.55
C SER A 95 13.43 3.16 6.94
N GLY A 96 13.49 4.48 7.16
CA GLY A 96 14.57 5.34 6.69
C GLY A 96 14.54 5.68 5.19
N VAL A 97 13.46 5.38 4.47
CA VAL A 97 13.26 5.79 3.08
C VAL A 97 12.15 6.83 3.01
N CYS A 98 12.45 7.98 2.42
CA CYS A 98 11.48 9.05 2.21
C CYS A 98 10.71 8.83 0.91
N THR A 99 9.38 8.83 1.02
CA THR A 99 8.44 8.89 -0.10
C THR A 99 8.01 10.34 -0.27
N PRO A 100 8.50 11.07 -1.29
CA PRO A 100 8.33 12.50 -1.37
C PRO A 100 6.87 12.90 -1.62
N VAL A 101 6.47 14.03 -1.03
CA VAL A 101 5.30 14.80 -1.47
C VAL A 101 5.76 15.92 -2.39
N VAL A 102 4.85 16.44 -3.21
CA VAL A 102 5.16 17.40 -4.27
C VAL A 102 4.53 18.73 -3.91
N SER A 103 5.27 19.84 -4.03
CA SER A 103 4.70 21.18 -3.89
C SER A 103 3.89 21.56 -5.13
N GLN A 104 2.99 22.52 -4.99
CA GLN A 104 2.14 22.94 -6.12
C GLN A 104 2.97 23.51 -7.28
N GLU A 105 4.06 24.26 -7.01
CA GLU A 105 4.91 24.80 -8.09
C GLU A 105 5.66 23.74 -8.89
N ASN A 106 5.90 22.57 -8.29
CA ASN A 106 6.57 21.44 -8.93
C ASN A 106 5.57 20.34 -9.34
N SER A 107 4.28 20.69 -9.45
CA SER A 107 3.24 19.74 -9.79
C SER A 107 3.37 19.21 -11.22
N TYR A 108 2.87 17.99 -11.40
CA TYR A 108 2.88 17.29 -12.68
C TYR A 108 1.50 17.34 -13.32
N THR A 109 1.46 17.45 -14.65
CA THR A 109 0.21 17.40 -15.43
C THR A 109 -0.18 15.99 -15.85
N SER A 110 0.73 15.01 -15.73
CA SER A 110 0.47 13.61 -16.00
C SER A 110 0.83 12.72 -14.81
N TRP A 111 0.07 11.63 -14.65
CA TRP A 111 0.32 10.69 -13.57
C TRP A 111 1.63 9.93 -13.80
N GLY A 112 1.90 9.52 -15.04
CA GLY A 112 3.08 8.76 -15.42
C GLY A 112 4.37 9.50 -15.14
N ALA A 113 4.46 10.80 -15.45
CA ALA A 113 5.64 11.61 -15.15
C ALA A 113 5.85 11.77 -13.64
N PHE A 114 4.79 12.14 -12.89
CA PHE A 114 4.84 12.18 -11.43
C PHE A 114 5.35 10.86 -10.86
N PHE A 115 4.81 9.76 -11.34
CA PHE A 115 5.07 8.45 -10.78
C PHE A 115 6.46 7.94 -11.13
N ALA A 116 6.98 8.24 -12.33
CA ALA A 116 8.37 7.98 -12.68
C ALA A 116 9.33 8.70 -11.72
N HIS A 117 9.17 10.01 -11.57
CA HIS A 117 10.13 10.88 -10.88
C HIS A 117 9.99 10.85 -9.35
N GLU A 118 8.76 10.82 -8.84
CA GLU A 118 8.49 10.96 -7.39
C GLU A 118 8.17 9.64 -6.70
N ARG A 119 7.88 8.58 -7.48
CA ARG A 119 7.55 7.26 -6.91
C ARG A 119 8.52 6.17 -7.30
N LEU A 120 9.19 6.20 -8.45
CA LEU A 120 10.08 5.11 -8.86
C LEU A 120 11.57 5.47 -8.74
N GLU A 121 11.98 6.63 -9.25
CA GLU A 121 13.38 7.09 -9.22
C GLU A 121 14.00 7.15 -7.80
N PRO A 122 13.32 7.62 -6.74
CA PRO A 122 13.89 7.68 -5.40
C PRO A 122 14.26 6.28 -4.86
N TYR A 123 13.39 5.28 -5.07
CA TYR A 123 13.69 3.90 -4.66
C TYR A 123 14.70 3.23 -5.57
N MET A 124 14.73 3.56 -6.86
CA MET A 124 15.78 3.08 -7.77
C MET A 124 17.16 3.58 -7.34
N LYS A 125 17.27 4.88 -7.01
CA LYS A 125 18.50 5.47 -6.48
C LYS A 125 18.91 4.75 -5.19
N TYR A 126 17.99 4.63 -4.24
CA TYR A 126 18.23 3.89 -2.99
C TYR A 126 18.68 2.44 -3.23
N ALA A 127 18.01 1.71 -4.11
CA ALA A 127 18.34 0.31 -4.42
C ALA A 127 19.67 0.16 -5.15
N ARG A 128 20.05 1.15 -5.98
CA ARG A 128 21.36 1.23 -6.64
C ARG A 128 22.46 1.50 -5.62
N ASP A 129 22.28 2.52 -4.78
CA ASP A 129 23.26 2.96 -3.78
C ASP A 129 23.54 1.86 -2.74
N ARG A 130 22.52 1.08 -2.38
CA ARG A 130 22.65 -0.07 -1.46
C ARG A 130 22.92 -1.41 -2.17
N GLN A 131 23.08 -1.40 -3.49
CA GLN A 131 23.33 -2.60 -4.30
C GLN A 131 22.32 -3.73 -4.08
N VAL A 132 21.06 -3.39 -3.75
CA VAL A 132 19.96 -4.34 -3.56
C VAL A 132 19.55 -4.97 -4.89
N LEU A 133 19.77 -4.25 -5.99
CA LEU A 133 19.50 -4.70 -7.35
C LEU A 133 20.76 -4.79 -8.21
N GLN A 134 20.76 -5.78 -9.10
CA GLN A 134 21.71 -5.88 -10.19
C GLN A 134 21.48 -4.78 -11.22
N ALA A 135 22.56 -4.39 -11.92
CA ALA A 135 22.51 -3.39 -12.99
C ALA A 135 21.52 -3.74 -14.11
N SER A 136 21.29 -5.03 -14.39
CA SER A 136 20.30 -5.49 -15.36
C SER A 136 18.86 -5.14 -14.95
N HIS A 137 18.53 -5.25 -13.65
CA HIS A 137 17.23 -4.87 -13.11
C HIS A 137 17.03 -3.35 -13.14
N ILE A 138 18.07 -2.59 -12.77
CA ILE A 138 18.06 -1.13 -12.84
C ILE A 138 17.77 -0.65 -14.28
N LYS A 139 18.42 -1.24 -15.29
CA LYS A 139 18.16 -0.92 -16.71
C LYS A 139 16.73 -1.21 -17.15
N ILE A 140 16.06 -2.20 -16.55
CA ILE A 140 14.64 -2.47 -16.82
C ILE A 140 13.78 -1.38 -16.20
N LEU A 141 14.04 -1.00 -14.95
CA LEU A 141 13.31 0.05 -14.26
C LEU A 141 13.49 1.42 -14.95
N GLU A 142 14.71 1.75 -15.41
CA GLU A 142 14.98 2.96 -16.19
C GLU A 142 14.13 3.04 -17.47
N ARG A 143 13.97 1.91 -18.18
CA ARG A 143 13.09 1.84 -19.36
C ARG A 143 11.62 2.00 -18.99
N ILE A 144 11.20 1.53 -17.80
CA ILE A 144 9.84 1.72 -17.30
C ILE A 144 9.62 3.20 -16.96
N CYS A 145 10.55 3.86 -16.25
CA CYS A 145 10.51 5.31 -16.00
C CYS A 145 10.36 6.10 -17.29
N THR A 146 11.17 5.81 -18.31
CA THR A 146 11.06 6.51 -19.60
C THR A 146 9.68 6.36 -20.27
N ARG A 147 9.02 5.22 -20.12
CA ARG A 147 7.68 4.99 -20.68
C ARG A 147 6.58 5.65 -19.85
N LEU A 148 6.72 5.61 -18.53
CA LEU A 148 5.84 6.34 -17.60
C LEU A 148 5.91 7.84 -17.85
N ASP A 149 7.10 8.42 -17.94
CA ASP A 149 7.33 9.85 -18.19
C ASP A 149 6.72 10.32 -19.52
N ARG A 150 6.76 9.47 -20.55
CA ARG A 150 6.11 9.73 -21.84
C ARG A 150 4.57 9.63 -21.81
N GLY A 151 4.00 9.12 -20.73
CA GLY A 151 2.56 8.90 -20.59
C GLY A 151 2.04 7.63 -21.29
N ASP A 152 2.91 6.66 -21.63
CA ASP A 152 2.48 5.38 -22.23
C ASP A 152 1.46 4.62 -21.36
N PHE A 153 1.45 4.92 -20.07
CA PHE A 153 0.62 4.30 -19.04
C PHE A 153 -0.37 5.27 -18.41
N ASP A 154 -0.48 6.50 -18.92
CA ASP A 154 -1.50 7.42 -18.45
C ASP A 154 -2.88 6.92 -18.86
N THR A 155 -3.77 6.88 -17.88
CA THR A 155 -5.17 6.49 -18.06
C THR A 155 -6.06 7.56 -17.46
N PRO A 156 -7.28 7.73 -17.99
CA PRO A 156 -8.30 8.51 -17.29
C PRO A 156 -8.54 7.95 -15.90
N GLN A 157 -8.86 8.82 -14.96
CA GLN A 157 -9.30 8.41 -13.64
C GLN A 157 -10.65 7.67 -13.73
N PRO A 158 -11.03 6.94 -12.67
CA PRO A 158 -12.37 6.40 -12.55
C PRO A 158 -13.44 7.50 -12.59
N LEU A 159 -14.62 7.17 -13.10
CA LEU A 159 -15.66 8.15 -13.47
C LEU A 159 -15.98 9.18 -12.38
N LEU A 160 -16.08 8.76 -11.12
CA LEU A 160 -16.45 9.66 -10.03
C LEU A 160 -15.33 10.66 -9.70
N VAL A 161 -14.06 10.29 -9.94
CA VAL A 161 -12.91 11.18 -9.76
C VAL A 161 -12.82 12.18 -10.92
N GLU A 162 -13.07 11.73 -12.16
CA GLU A 162 -13.14 12.63 -13.33
C GLU A 162 -14.25 13.68 -13.20
N GLN A 163 -15.38 13.30 -12.60
CA GLN A 163 -16.54 14.18 -12.40
C GLN A 163 -16.46 15.01 -11.12
N ALA A 164 -15.50 14.74 -10.24
CA ALA A 164 -15.37 15.44 -8.98
C ALA A 164 -15.04 16.92 -9.22
N PRO A 165 -15.68 17.86 -8.50
CA PRO A 165 -15.28 19.26 -8.54
C PRO A 165 -13.83 19.39 -8.08
N THR A 166 -12.97 19.87 -8.96
CA THR A 166 -11.56 20.12 -8.66
C THR A 166 -11.24 21.59 -8.84
N ASN A 167 -10.44 22.14 -7.92
CA ASN A 167 -9.82 23.46 -8.06
C ASN A 167 -8.55 23.41 -8.92
N SER A 168 -8.27 22.27 -9.54
CA SER A 168 -7.11 21.98 -10.37
C SER A 168 -7.54 21.66 -11.81
N ASN A 169 -6.59 21.79 -12.73
CA ASN A 169 -6.80 21.45 -14.14
C ASN A 169 -6.69 19.94 -14.41
N ILE A 170 -6.47 19.11 -13.38
CA ILE A 170 -6.35 17.66 -13.51
C ILE A 170 -7.30 16.93 -12.56
N ALA A 171 -7.80 15.77 -13.01
CA ALA A 171 -8.50 14.83 -12.16
C ALA A 171 -7.49 14.05 -11.31
N CYS A 172 -7.52 14.27 -9.99
CA CYS A 172 -6.57 13.68 -9.06
C CYS A 172 -7.30 13.06 -7.86
N ALA A 173 -7.09 11.77 -7.63
CA ALA A 173 -7.72 11.05 -6.54
C ALA A 173 -7.01 11.33 -5.22
N ARG A 174 -7.77 11.48 -4.14
CA ARG A 174 -7.24 11.42 -2.77
C ARG A 174 -7.02 9.95 -2.39
N ILE A 175 -5.77 9.47 -2.51
CA ILE A 175 -5.45 8.06 -2.25
C ILE A 175 -4.90 7.88 -0.84
N HIS A 176 -5.05 6.67 -0.30
CA HIS A 176 -4.41 6.22 0.93
C HIS A 176 -2.89 6.13 0.78
N GLY A 177 -2.41 5.69 -0.40
CA GLY A 177 -0.99 5.67 -0.75
C GLY A 177 -0.20 4.46 -0.20
N ASP A 178 -0.81 3.67 0.67
CA ASP A 178 -0.27 2.39 1.18
C ASP A 178 -1.37 1.34 1.45
N LEU A 179 -2.34 1.19 0.55
CA LEU A 179 -3.54 0.40 0.84
C LEU A 179 -3.37 -1.11 0.52
N TRP A 180 -2.78 -1.85 1.45
CA TRP A 180 -2.74 -3.32 1.42
C TRP A 180 -3.63 -3.93 2.51
N ALA A 181 -3.81 -5.26 2.52
CA ALA A 181 -4.66 -5.96 3.50
C ALA A 181 -4.42 -5.56 4.97
N GLY A 182 -3.17 -5.24 5.35
CA GLY A 182 -2.85 -4.85 6.73
C GLY A 182 -3.34 -3.47 7.13
N ASN A 183 -3.55 -2.57 6.15
CA ASN A 183 -3.97 -1.19 6.38
C ASN A 183 -5.47 -0.98 6.19
N LEU A 184 -6.22 -2.06 5.93
CA LEU A 184 -7.67 -2.10 5.87
C LEU A 184 -8.21 -3.01 6.97
N LEU A 185 -8.60 -2.44 8.10
CA LEU A 185 -9.13 -3.18 9.23
C LEU A 185 -10.64 -3.42 9.07
N TRP A 186 -11.10 -4.64 9.35
CA TRP A 186 -12.52 -4.97 9.38
C TRP A 186 -13.07 -4.72 10.78
N ASP A 187 -13.92 -3.71 10.92
CA ASP A 187 -14.35 -3.17 12.20
C ASP A 187 -15.49 -4.00 12.81
N ALA A 188 -15.32 -4.42 14.06
CA ALA A 188 -16.34 -5.14 14.82
C ALA A 188 -17.44 -4.23 15.38
N ASN A 189 -17.26 -2.90 15.34
CA ASN A 189 -18.23 -1.96 15.86
C ASN A 189 -19.50 -1.91 14.98
N PRO A 190 -20.68 -2.29 15.49
CA PRO A 190 -21.92 -2.30 14.70
C PRO A 190 -22.39 -0.90 14.30
N THR A 191 -21.86 0.17 14.93
CA THR A 191 -22.19 1.55 14.54
C THR A 191 -21.43 2.03 13.30
N ASN A 192 -20.41 1.29 12.83
CA ASN A 192 -19.75 1.56 11.56
C ASN A 192 -20.51 0.83 10.43
N PRO A 193 -21.31 1.54 9.62
CA PRO A 193 -22.19 0.90 8.63
C PRO A 193 -21.41 0.28 7.45
N ILE A 194 -20.16 0.70 7.23
CA ILE A 194 -19.28 0.21 6.17
C ILE A 194 -18.58 -1.09 6.63
N GLY A 195 -18.20 -1.17 7.91
CA GLY A 195 -17.56 -2.34 8.51
C GLY A 195 -16.07 -2.46 8.18
N ALA A 196 -15.44 -1.37 7.73
CA ALA A 196 -14.01 -1.27 7.46
C ALA A 196 -13.47 0.10 7.86
N ILE A 197 -12.18 0.16 8.22
CA ILE A 197 -11.45 1.35 8.66
C ILE A 197 -10.04 1.34 8.06
N LEU A 198 -9.59 2.49 7.56
CA LEU A 198 -8.24 2.75 7.08
C LEU A 198 -7.29 3.13 8.22
N ILE A 199 -6.06 2.61 8.16
CA ILE A 199 -4.96 2.92 9.09
C ILE A 199 -3.64 3.08 8.32
N ASP A 200 -2.66 3.73 8.95
CA ASP A 200 -1.28 3.85 8.46
C ASP A 200 -1.17 4.44 7.04
N PRO A 201 -1.84 5.57 6.72
CA PRO A 201 -1.80 6.16 5.39
C PRO A 201 -0.50 6.89 5.10
N MET A 202 -0.14 6.91 3.81
CA MET A 202 0.75 7.89 3.21
C MET A 202 -0.08 8.75 2.25
N ALA A 203 -1.15 9.37 2.75
CA ALA A 203 -2.18 9.94 1.87
C ALA A 203 -1.61 11.06 1.00
N HIS A 204 -1.93 11.03 -0.30
CA HIS A 204 -1.54 12.07 -1.24
C HIS A 204 -2.47 12.10 -2.45
N GLY A 205 -2.35 13.13 -3.29
CA GLY A 205 -2.97 13.12 -4.61
C GLY A 205 -2.34 12.09 -5.54
N GLY A 206 -3.13 11.23 -6.18
CA GLY A 206 -2.64 10.14 -7.01
C GLY A 206 -3.63 9.68 -8.08
N HIS A 207 -3.31 8.56 -8.72
CA HIS A 207 -4.27 7.81 -9.53
C HIS A 207 -4.96 6.77 -8.66
N ALA A 208 -6.29 6.74 -8.69
CA ALA A 208 -7.12 5.87 -7.86
C ALA A 208 -6.76 4.38 -7.95
N GLU A 209 -6.36 3.92 -9.15
CA GLU A 209 -5.95 2.54 -9.36
C GLU A 209 -4.70 2.12 -8.57
N THR A 210 -3.93 3.07 -8.04
CA THR A 210 -2.75 2.76 -7.20
C THR A 210 -3.15 1.97 -5.95
N ASP A 211 -4.17 2.44 -5.23
CA ASP A 211 -4.69 1.77 -4.03
C ASP A 211 -5.36 0.43 -4.36
N LEU A 212 -6.12 0.38 -5.45
CA LEU A 212 -6.77 -0.87 -5.90
C LEU A 212 -5.74 -1.93 -6.29
N ALA A 213 -4.65 -1.51 -6.94
CA ALA A 213 -3.56 -2.40 -7.31
C ALA A 213 -2.77 -2.89 -6.09
N MET A 214 -2.60 -2.05 -5.05
CA MET A 214 -1.99 -2.45 -3.77
C MET A 214 -2.81 -3.55 -3.08
N LEU A 215 -4.14 -3.41 -3.03
CA LEU A 215 -5.06 -4.43 -2.53
C LEU A 215 -5.02 -5.71 -3.36
N ALA A 216 -4.93 -5.59 -4.69
CA ALA A 216 -4.83 -6.76 -5.57
C ALA A 216 -3.52 -7.54 -5.36
N LEU A 217 -2.42 -6.83 -5.12
CA LEU A 217 -1.09 -7.43 -4.99
C LEU A 217 -0.85 -8.08 -3.63
N PHE A 218 -1.15 -7.36 -2.54
CA PHE A 218 -0.88 -7.80 -1.18
C PHE A 218 -2.10 -8.37 -0.46
N GLY A 219 -3.17 -8.57 -1.22
CA GLY A 219 -4.39 -9.22 -0.79
C GLY A 219 -5.42 -8.22 -0.29
N CYS A 220 -6.67 -8.65 -0.44
CA CYS A 220 -7.85 -8.08 0.17
C CYS A 220 -8.88 -9.21 0.29
N ALA A 221 -9.50 -9.36 1.45
CA ALA A 221 -10.59 -10.32 1.58
C ALA A 221 -11.76 -9.88 0.69
N TYR A 222 -12.31 -10.80 -0.10
CA TYR A 222 -13.41 -10.52 -1.03
C TYR A 222 -13.06 -9.40 -2.03
N LEU A 223 -11.83 -9.43 -2.58
CA LEU A 223 -11.35 -8.44 -3.54
C LEU A 223 -12.31 -8.24 -4.72
N LYS A 224 -12.93 -9.32 -5.23
CA LYS A 224 -13.91 -9.22 -6.32
C LYS A 224 -15.09 -8.33 -5.92
N GLU A 225 -15.68 -8.60 -4.76
CA GLU A 225 -16.82 -7.84 -4.24
C GLU A 225 -16.44 -6.40 -3.89
N PHE A 226 -15.21 -6.18 -3.42
CA PHE A 226 -14.64 -4.86 -3.20
C PHE A 226 -14.58 -4.07 -4.51
N ILE A 227 -13.97 -4.63 -5.56
CA ILE A 227 -13.88 -3.99 -6.88
C ILE A 227 -15.27 -3.76 -7.48
N GLU A 228 -16.19 -4.73 -7.39
CA GLU A 228 -17.59 -4.55 -7.82
C GLU A 228 -18.27 -3.38 -7.08
N GLY A 229 -18.00 -3.23 -5.78
CA GLY A 229 -18.49 -2.11 -4.98
C GLY A 229 -17.96 -0.77 -5.46
N TYR A 230 -16.67 -0.71 -5.75
CA TYR A 230 -16.00 0.47 -6.30
C TYR A 230 -16.58 0.85 -7.68
N GLU A 231 -16.59 -0.09 -8.62
CA GLU A 231 -17.07 0.12 -9.99
C GLU A 231 -18.56 0.43 -10.07
N SER A 232 -19.36 0.04 -9.06
CA SER A 232 -20.81 0.31 -9.03
C SER A 232 -21.16 1.80 -9.04
N ILE A 233 -20.25 2.67 -8.62
CA ILE A 233 -20.46 4.13 -8.61
C ILE A 233 -19.34 4.91 -9.31
N SER A 234 -18.17 4.30 -9.46
CA SER A 234 -17.02 4.91 -10.14
C SER A 234 -16.39 3.87 -11.07
N PRO A 235 -17.04 3.57 -12.22
CA PRO A 235 -16.48 2.66 -13.20
C PRO A 235 -15.03 3.02 -13.53
N LEU A 236 -14.15 2.00 -13.52
CA LEU A 236 -12.77 2.18 -13.94
C LEU A 236 -12.74 2.46 -15.44
N ALA A 237 -11.75 3.25 -15.89
CA ALA A 237 -11.53 3.45 -17.30
C ALA A 237 -11.30 2.08 -17.96
N ARG A 238 -12.08 1.75 -19.00
CA ARG A 238 -12.03 0.43 -19.65
C ARG A 238 -10.66 0.21 -20.32
N TRP A 239 -9.78 -0.53 -19.65
CA TRP A 239 -8.50 -1.01 -20.20
C TRP A 239 -8.58 -2.44 -20.77
N LEU A 240 -9.58 -3.23 -20.34
CA LEU A 240 -9.75 -4.66 -20.67
C LEU A 240 -9.91 -4.99 -22.16
N ALA A 241 -10.20 -4.01 -23.02
CA ALA A 241 -10.47 -4.25 -24.44
C ALA A 241 -9.22 -4.19 -25.35
N ARG A 242 -8.03 -3.86 -24.84
CA ARG A 242 -6.86 -3.60 -25.72
C ARG A 242 -5.67 -4.53 -25.62
N THR A 243 -5.57 -5.44 -24.65
CA THR A 243 -4.49 -6.44 -24.63
C THR A 243 -4.89 -7.67 -23.83
N ASN A 244 -4.58 -8.87 -24.34
CA ASN A 244 -4.56 -10.14 -23.60
C ASN A 244 -3.45 -10.18 -22.52
N CYS A 245 -3.05 -9.03 -21.98
CA CYS A 245 -1.96 -8.88 -21.03
C CYS A 245 -2.52 -8.30 -19.73
N SER A 246 -2.08 -8.87 -18.61
CA SER A 246 -2.32 -8.35 -17.26
C SER A 246 -2.15 -6.82 -17.20
N PRO A 247 -2.98 -6.10 -16.42
CA PRO A 247 -3.12 -4.65 -16.50
C PRO A 247 -1.78 -3.93 -16.31
N PRO A 248 -1.40 -2.98 -17.18
CA PRO A 248 -0.11 -2.29 -17.11
C PRO A 248 0.08 -1.45 -15.85
N ILE A 249 -0.98 -0.92 -15.23
CA ILE A 249 -0.89 -0.23 -13.92
C ILE A 249 -0.80 -1.24 -12.77
N ILE A 250 -1.50 -2.38 -12.82
CA ILE A 250 -1.28 -3.47 -11.84
C ILE A 250 0.12 -4.07 -12.00
N ALA A 251 0.67 -4.13 -13.21
CA ALA A 251 2.05 -4.53 -13.52
C ALA A 251 3.09 -3.49 -13.02
N THR A 252 2.68 -2.22 -12.93
CA THR A 252 3.50 -1.12 -12.42
C THR A 252 3.43 -1.06 -10.89
N ALA A 253 2.25 -1.24 -10.29
CA ALA A 253 2.08 -1.53 -8.86
C ALA A 253 2.83 -2.80 -8.45
N PHE A 254 2.85 -3.83 -9.33
CA PHE A 254 3.68 -5.03 -9.22
C PHE A 254 5.16 -4.69 -8.99
N ALA A 255 5.66 -3.66 -9.67
CA ALA A 255 7.06 -3.24 -9.60
C ALA A 255 7.36 -2.33 -8.40
N LEU A 256 6.37 -1.76 -7.70
CA LEU A 256 6.61 -0.68 -6.73
C LEU A 256 6.22 -1.03 -5.30
N CYS A 257 5.11 -1.71 -5.14
CA CYS A 257 4.67 -2.29 -3.88
C CYS A 257 5.66 -3.38 -3.42
N SER A 258 6.12 -4.19 -4.38
CA SER A 258 7.12 -5.26 -4.15
C SER A 258 8.47 -4.74 -3.68
N PHE A 259 8.88 -3.52 -4.03
CA PHE A 259 10.19 -2.99 -3.62
C PHE A 259 10.17 -2.46 -2.19
N ARG A 260 9.16 -1.68 -1.82
CA ARG A 260 9.01 -1.15 -0.46
C ARG A 260 8.81 -2.27 0.56
N GLN A 261 7.88 -3.20 0.31
CA GLN A 261 7.60 -4.28 1.27
C GLN A 261 8.73 -5.30 1.36
N CYS A 262 9.45 -5.59 0.26
CA CYS A 262 10.64 -6.46 0.32
C CYS A 262 11.82 -5.80 1.05
N LEU A 263 11.98 -4.47 0.99
CA LEU A 263 13.02 -3.76 1.73
C LEU A 263 12.72 -3.69 3.24
N CYS A 264 11.45 -3.48 3.63
CA CYS A 264 11.06 -3.46 5.04
C CYS A 264 11.05 -4.85 5.69
N ILE A 265 10.74 -5.93 4.95
CA ILE A 265 10.76 -7.32 5.45
C ILE A 265 12.20 -7.86 5.60
N GLN A 266 13.22 -7.16 5.08
CA GLN A 266 14.60 -7.62 5.03
C GLN A 266 15.41 -7.42 6.31
N ASN A 267 15.01 -8.14 7.35
CA ASN A 267 15.95 -8.63 8.36
C ASN A 267 16.23 -10.15 8.25
N ASN A 268 15.56 -10.91 7.36
CA ASN A 268 15.83 -12.36 7.21
C ASN A 268 15.24 -13.02 5.93
N ALA A 269 15.73 -12.69 4.72
CA ALA A 269 15.86 -13.61 3.56
C ALA A 269 16.00 -12.89 2.20
N ARG A 270 16.72 -13.54 1.28
CA ARG A 270 17.02 -13.10 -0.10
C ARG A 270 15.75 -12.80 -0.93
N CYS A 271 15.72 -11.64 -1.58
CA CYS A 271 14.63 -11.15 -2.45
C CYS A 271 14.23 -12.16 -3.55
N ARG A 272 12.97 -12.64 -3.54
CA ARG A 272 12.34 -13.38 -4.66
C ARG A 272 11.47 -12.51 -5.57
N ALA A 273 11.16 -11.26 -5.19
CA ALA A 273 10.23 -10.38 -5.91
C ALA A 273 10.68 -10.01 -7.34
N VAL A 274 11.99 -9.91 -7.59
CA VAL A 274 12.52 -9.52 -8.90
C VAL A 274 12.32 -10.62 -9.97
N HIS A 275 12.21 -11.90 -9.56
CA HIS A 275 11.93 -12.99 -10.51
C HIS A 275 10.54 -12.88 -11.13
N ILE A 276 9.59 -12.24 -10.46
CA ILE A 276 8.22 -12.10 -10.97
C ILE A 276 8.13 -11.02 -12.05
N ILE A 277 8.92 -9.94 -11.91
CA ILE A 277 9.04 -8.87 -12.93
C ILE A 277 9.65 -9.42 -14.24
N ILE A 278 10.56 -10.40 -14.15
CA ILE A 278 11.26 -10.96 -15.32
C ILE A 278 10.44 -12.07 -16.02
N ALA A 279 9.64 -12.84 -15.28
CA ALA A 279 8.87 -13.96 -15.83
C ALA A 279 7.84 -13.53 -16.90
N HIS A 280 7.31 -12.31 -16.78
CA HIS A 280 6.29 -11.79 -17.72
C HIS A 280 6.83 -11.52 -19.13
N LYS A 281 8.16 -11.40 -19.32
CA LYS A 281 8.79 -11.12 -20.63
C LYS A 281 8.85 -12.35 -21.56
N LYS A 282 8.60 -13.56 -21.06
CA LYS A 282 8.77 -14.80 -21.84
C LYS A 282 7.49 -15.41 -22.43
N GLY A 283 6.34 -14.73 -22.36
CA GLY A 283 5.09 -15.24 -22.94
C GLY A 283 4.65 -16.62 -22.40
N CYS A 284 5.20 -17.04 -21.26
CA CYS A 284 4.84 -18.29 -20.62
C CYS A 284 3.70 -18.01 -19.66
N SER A 285 2.51 -18.53 -19.98
CA SER A 285 1.43 -18.71 -19.04
C SER A 285 1.90 -19.62 -17.92
N TYR A 286 2.45 -19.05 -16.85
CA TYR A 286 2.52 -19.76 -15.58
C TYR A 286 1.19 -19.57 -14.89
N THR A 287 0.35 -20.60 -14.96
CA THR A 287 -0.67 -20.84 -13.93
C THR A 287 0.10 -20.87 -12.62
N MET A 288 -0.09 -19.84 -11.79
CA MET A 288 0.60 -19.74 -10.51
C MET A 288 -0.01 -20.79 -9.57
N SER A 289 0.43 -22.03 -9.72
CA SER A 289 0.32 -23.05 -8.70
C SER A 289 1.34 -22.65 -7.63
N ILE A 290 0.93 -21.76 -6.73
CA ILE A 290 1.64 -21.59 -5.46
C ILE A 290 1.64 -22.98 -4.82
N PRO A 291 2.79 -23.63 -4.60
CA PRO A 291 2.81 -24.76 -3.70
C PRO A 291 2.45 -24.18 -2.34
N TYR A 292 1.23 -24.42 -1.91
CA TYR A 292 0.72 -24.11 -0.58
C TYR A 292 1.44 -25.03 0.41
N SER A 293 2.76 -24.89 0.57
CA SER A 293 3.48 -25.55 1.65
C SER A 293 3.24 -24.72 2.91
N GLN A 294 2.15 -25.06 3.59
CA GLN A 294 1.85 -24.69 4.97
C GLN A 294 3.06 -24.93 5.86
N ARG A 295 3.79 -23.87 6.18
CA ARG A 295 4.62 -23.79 7.40
C ARG A 295 4.91 -22.35 7.79
N LEU A 296 3.86 -21.53 7.76
CA LEU A 296 3.73 -20.33 8.58
C LEU A 296 2.44 -20.53 9.37
N LEU A 297 2.53 -20.34 10.69
CA LEU A 297 1.52 -20.60 11.71
C LEU A 297 0.09 -20.37 11.19
N SER A 298 -0.62 -21.47 10.95
CA SER A 298 -2.03 -21.47 10.61
C SER A 298 -2.83 -20.97 11.82
N ILE A 299 -3.28 -19.73 11.76
CA ILE A 299 -4.48 -19.32 12.50
C ILE A 299 -5.66 -19.77 11.64
N ASP A 300 -6.26 -20.88 12.03
CA ASP A 300 -7.47 -21.42 11.43
C ASP A 300 -8.66 -20.53 11.81
N TYR A 301 -9.14 -19.71 10.87
CA TYR A 301 -10.28 -18.81 11.06
C TYR A 301 -11.65 -19.52 10.97
N ARG A 302 -11.73 -20.85 11.03
CA ARG A 302 -13.00 -21.59 10.87
C ARG A 302 -13.44 -22.47 12.05
N SER A 303 -12.78 -22.43 13.21
CA SER A 303 -13.17 -23.25 14.36
C SER A 303 -13.43 -22.44 15.64
N PRO A 304 -14.62 -22.51 16.28
CA PRO A 304 -14.92 -21.79 17.49
C PRO A 304 -14.40 -22.57 18.69
N LYS A 305 -13.11 -22.50 18.99
CA LYS A 305 -12.56 -22.88 20.31
C LYS A 305 -11.12 -22.38 20.49
N LEU A 306 -10.96 -21.58 21.55
CA LEU A 306 -9.72 -21.22 22.27
C LEU A 306 -8.79 -20.18 21.62
N ILE A 307 -8.88 -18.95 22.15
CA ILE A 307 -7.99 -17.81 21.92
C ILE A 307 -6.76 -17.94 22.86
N PRO A 308 -5.51 -17.96 22.38
CA PRO A 308 -4.36 -17.66 23.21
C PRO A 308 -4.07 -16.15 23.21
N ARG A 309 -4.00 -15.55 24.41
CA ARG A 309 -3.59 -14.16 24.61
C ARG A 309 -2.15 -13.94 24.10
N ALA A 310 -1.95 -13.05 23.14
CA ALA A 310 -0.62 -12.57 22.77
C ALA A 310 -0.12 -11.54 23.82
N ARG A 311 0.89 -11.92 24.62
CA ARG A 311 1.74 -10.98 25.37
C ARG A 311 2.86 -10.53 24.43
N ALA A 312 2.96 -9.23 24.17
CA ALA A 312 4.15 -8.62 23.59
C ALA A 312 5.24 -8.56 24.67
N SER A 313 6.39 -9.21 24.43
CA SER A 313 7.58 -9.07 25.29
C SER A 313 8.76 -8.49 24.50
N ARG A 314 9.30 -7.41 25.08
CA ARG A 314 10.57 -6.74 24.77
C ARG A 314 11.74 -7.70 24.55
N THR A 315 12.74 -7.28 23.76
CA THR A 315 14.18 -7.60 23.92
C THR A 315 14.97 -6.62 23.03
N ARG A 316 15.52 -5.51 23.55
CA ARG A 316 16.86 -5.32 24.17
C ARG A 316 18.01 -5.96 23.39
N SER A 317 18.92 -5.10 22.90
CA SER A 317 20.26 -5.45 22.43
C SER A 317 21.09 -6.06 23.55
N LEU A 318 21.87 -7.09 23.22
CA LEU A 318 23.08 -7.49 23.97
C LEU A 318 24.05 -8.16 22.98
N LEU A 319 25.23 -7.55 22.87
CA LEU A 319 26.45 -8.14 22.32
C LEU A 319 26.84 -9.37 23.15
N GLY A 320 27.37 -10.41 22.50
CA GLY A 320 28.01 -11.53 23.19
C GLY A 320 28.32 -12.69 22.26
N SER A 321 29.58 -12.82 21.85
CA SER A 321 30.14 -13.99 21.18
C SER A 321 29.77 -15.29 21.88
N THR A 322 29.33 -16.30 21.12
CA THR A 322 29.68 -17.69 21.39
C THR A 322 29.51 -18.53 20.13
N TYR A 323 30.63 -19.01 19.60
CA TYR A 323 30.69 -20.07 18.61
C TYR A 323 30.11 -21.35 19.20
N LEU A 324 29.11 -21.95 18.53
CA LEU A 324 28.74 -23.36 18.73
C LEU A 324 28.47 -24.01 17.37
N SER A 325 29.46 -24.78 16.94
CA SER A 325 29.43 -25.75 15.85
C SER A 325 28.39 -26.85 16.09
N PHE A 326 27.70 -27.31 15.05
CA PHE A 326 27.04 -28.62 15.03
C PHE A 326 27.29 -29.34 13.69
N PRO A 327 27.27 -30.68 13.67
CA PRO A 327 28.10 -31.52 12.82
C PRO A 327 27.47 -31.88 11.47
N ALA A 328 28.35 -32.21 10.53
CA ALA A 328 28.02 -32.83 9.26
C ALA A 328 27.41 -34.23 9.47
N ILE A 329 26.25 -34.48 8.88
CA ILE A 329 25.70 -35.82 8.69
C ILE A 329 25.97 -36.22 7.24
N LEU A 330 26.88 -37.18 7.10
CA LEU A 330 27.10 -38.01 5.92
C LEU A 330 25.86 -38.89 5.70
N SER A 331 25.40 -39.02 4.45
CA SER A 331 24.65 -40.20 4.01
C SER A 331 25.31 -40.81 2.79
N SER A 332 25.94 -41.96 3.00
CA SER A 332 26.39 -42.91 1.98
C SER A 332 25.30 -43.96 1.69
N GLY A 333 25.24 -44.41 0.43
CA GLY A 333 24.65 -45.68 -0.01
C GLY A 333 23.15 -45.57 -0.34
N THR A 334 22.68 -45.99 -1.51
CA THR A 334 23.18 -46.99 -2.48
C THR A 334 23.17 -46.47 -3.90
#